data_AF-A0A662DZR3-F1
#
_entry.id   AF-A0A662DZR3-F1
#
_cell.length_a   1.000
_cell.length_b   1.000
_cell.length_c   1.000
_cell.angle_alpha   90.00
_cell.angle_beta   90.00
_cell.angle_gamma   90.00
#
_symmetry.space_group_name_H-M   'P 1'
#
loop_
_entity.id
_entity.type
_entity.pdbx_description
1 polymer ?
#
loop_
_entity_poly.entity_id
_entity_poly.type
_entity_poly.pdbx_seq_one_letter_code
_entity_poly.pdbx_strand_id
1 'polypeptide(L)'
;MLFFLVGIYGGFIQAGVGLFLIGSIRFATGLDLVRTNSIKVFIIASYTVVAIIVFALNGKIDWQVAAVVAVAQGAGGYVGTHIAIKGGEKLIKKLIFAALVLMAAVLFLK
;
A
#
# COMPACT_ATOMS: atom_id res chain seq x y z
N MET A 1 19.36 2.48 11.32
CA MET A 1 18.41 3.47 11.89
C MET A 1 17.18 3.70 11.02
N LEU A 2 17.32 4.09 9.75
CA LEU A 2 16.20 4.43 8.85
C LEU A 2 15.11 3.34 8.76
N PHE A 3 15.49 2.07 8.57
CA PHE A 3 14.53 0.96 8.49
C PHE A 3 13.71 0.74 9.77
N PHE A 4 14.30 1.02 10.95
CA PHE A 4 13.60 0.90 12.23
C PHE A 4 12.54 1.99 12.39
N LEU A 5 12.86 3.24 12.03
CA LEU A 5 11.92 4.36 12.05
C LEU A 5 10.78 4.17 11.03
N VAL A 6 11.10 3.68 9.84
CA VAL A 6 10.10 3.34 8.81
C VAL A 6 9.19 2.21 9.28
N GLY A 7 9.70 1.23 10.03
CA GLY A 7 8.89 0.18 10.66
C GLY A 7 7.89 0.72 11.67
N ILE A 8 8.32 1.63 12.56
CA ILE A 8 7.43 2.26 13.55
C ILE A 8 6.36 3.12 12.86
N TYR A 9 6.75 3.94 11.88
CA TYR A 9 5.83 4.77 11.08
C TYR A 9 4.85 3.89 10.27
N GLY A 10 5.35 2.77 9.74
CA GLY A 10 4.61 1.71 9.05
C GLY A 10 3.50 1.07 9.87
N GLY A 11 3.79 0.77 11.13
CA GLY A 11 2.85 0.13 12.05
C GLY A 11 1.75 1.07 12.57
N PHE A 12 2.02 2.38 12.68
CA PHE A 12 1.07 3.34 13.25
C PHE A 12 0.28 4.13 12.20
N ILE A 13 0.96 4.82 11.29
CA ILE A 13 0.33 5.74 10.33
C ILE A 13 -0.02 5.03 9.02
N GLN A 14 0.84 4.09 8.58
CA GLN A 14 0.72 3.28 7.36
C GLN A 14 0.69 4.08 6.02
N ALA A 15 0.18 5.31 6.01
CA ALA A 15 0.10 6.19 4.85
C ALA A 15 1.49 6.65 4.38
N GLY A 16 1.78 6.44 3.09
CA GLY A 16 3.03 6.87 2.45
C GLY A 16 4.27 6.02 2.78
N VAL A 17 4.17 5.06 3.70
CA VAL A 17 5.28 4.18 4.14
C VAL A 17 5.94 3.45 2.98
N GLY A 18 5.15 3.03 1.99
CA GLY A 18 5.67 2.37 0.80
C GLY A 18 6.66 3.22 0.00
N LEU A 19 6.47 4.55 -0.06
CA LEU A 19 7.39 5.46 -0.74
C LEU A 19 8.70 5.59 0.04
N PHE A 20 8.62 5.71 1.37
CA PHE A 20 9.79 5.75 2.24
C PHE A 20 10.60 4.45 2.19
N LEU A 21 9.93 3.29 2.14
CA LEU A 21 10.57 1.99 1.97
C LEU A 21 11.28 1.88 0.61
N ILE A 22 10.62 2.27 -0.49
CA ILE A 22 11.24 2.24 -1.82
C ILE A 22 12.47 3.15 -1.84
N GLY A 23 12.36 4.38 -1.34
CA GLY A 23 13.48 5.31 -1.26
C GLY A 23 14.64 4.76 -0.42
N SER A 24 14.35 4.22 0.75
CA SER A 24 15.37 3.68 1.67
C SER A 24 16.08 2.44 1.11
N ILE A 25 15.32 1.49 0.53
CA ILE A 25 15.89 0.27 -0.07
C ILE A 25 16.73 0.65 -1.30
N ARG A 26 16.21 1.51 -2.18
CA ARG A 26 16.93 1.94 -3.39
C ARG A 26 18.22 2.66 -3.04
N PHE A 27 18.19 3.54 -2.05
CA PHE A 27 19.38 4.25 -1.57
C PHE A 27 20.42 3.29 -0.95
N ALA A 28 19.97 2.27 -0.23
CA ALA A 28 20.87 1.31 0.43
C ALA A 28 21.46 0.23 -0.50
N THR A 29 20.73 -0.18 -1.54
CA THR A 29 21.10 -1.36 -2.36
C THR A 29 21.26 -1.09 -3.86
N GLY A 30 20.80 0.06 -4.37
CA GLY A 30 20.85 0.39 -5.80
C GLY A 30 20.00 -0.53 -6.69
N LEU A 31 19.10 -1.33 -6.11
CA LEU A 31 18.27 -2.29 -6.84
C LEU A 31 17.29 -1.59 -7.79
N ASP A 32 16.92 -2.31 -8.86
CA ASP A 32 15.87 -1.89 -9.78
C ASP A 32 14.51 -1.81 -9.06
N LEU A 33 13.64 -0.92 -9.55
CA LEU A 33 12.38 -0.55 -8.92
C LEU A 33 11.46 -1.77 -8.70
N VAL A 34 11.50 -2.75 -9.61
CA VAL A 34 10.72 -3.98 -9.50
C VAL A 34 11.17 -4.82 -8.30
N ARG A 35 12.49 -5.03 -8.14
CA ARG A 35 13.05 -5.79 -7.01
C ARG A 35 12.82 -5.08 -5.68
N THR A 36 13.02 -3.77 -5.66
CA THR A 36 12.75 -2.93 -4.49
C THR A 36 11.28 -3.02 -4.07
N ASN A 37 10.36 -2.99 -5.03
CA ASN A 37 8.93 -3.12 -4.76
C ASN A 37 8.57 -4.48 -4.16
N SER A 38 9.18 -5.57 -4.63
CA SER A 38 8.97 -6.91 -4.05
C SER A 38 9.42 -6.99 -2.59
N ILE A 39 10.61 -6.45 -2.26
CA ILE A 39 11.11 -6.40 -0.89
C ILE A 39 10.20 -5.54 -0.01
N LYS A 40 9.75 -4.38 -0.51
CA LYS A 40 8.79 -3.52 0.17
C LYS A 40 7.51 -4.29 0.55
N VAL A 41 6.91 -5.01 -0.40
CA VAL A 41 5.69 -5.80 -0.13
C VAL A 41 5.95 -6.87 0.92
N PHE A 42 7.09 -7.55 0.88
CA PHE A 42 7.46 -8.54 1.89
C PHE A 42 7.60 -7.94 3.30
N ILE A 43 8.27 -6.79 3.42
CA ILE A 43 8.39 -6.07 4.69
C ILE A 43 7.00 -5.64 5.21
N ILE A 44 6.15 -5.12 4.33
CA ILE A 44 4.79 -4.72 4.70
C ILE A 44 3.98 -5.92 5.21
N ALA A 45 4.05 -7.05 4.50
CA ALA A 45 3.37 -8.27 4.91
C ALA A 45 3.84 -8.76 6.28
N SER A 46 5.14 -8.76 6.54
CA SER A 46 5.69 -9.30 7.80
C SER A 46 5.24 -8.50 9.02
N TYR A 47 5.36 -7.15 9.01
CA TYR A 47 4.90 -6.36 10.15
C TYR A 47 3.37 -6.30 10.24
N THR A 48 2.64 -6.43 9.13
CA THR A 48 1.16 -6.46 9.15
C THR A 48 0.64 -7.70 9.86
N VAL A 49 1.30 -8.86 9.72
CA VAL A 49 0.95 -10.07 10.49
C VAL A 49 1.08 -9.80 11.99
N VAL A 50 2.18 -9.18 12.42
CA VAL A 50 2.39 -8.81 13.82
C VAL A 50 1.32 -7.82 14.29
N ALA A 51 1.01 -6.80 13.48
CA ALA A 51 -0.03 -5.83 13.79
C ALA A 51 -1.40 -6.50 13.99
N ILE A 52 -1.80 -7.41 13.10
CA ILE A 52 -3.07 -8.15 13.22
C ILE A 52 -3.11 -8.92 14.54
N ILE A 53 -2.04 -9.62 14.93
CA ILE A 53 -1.98 -10.34 16.20
C ILE A 53 -2.17 -9.38 17.37
N VAL A 54 -1.44 -8.27 17.39
CA VAL A 54 -1.52 -7.27 18.48
C VAL A 54 -2.92 -6.66 18.57
N PHE A 55 -3.52 -6.26 17.44
CA PHE A 55 -4.86 -5.67 17.43
C PHE A 55 -5.95 -6.70 17.78
N ALA A 56 -5.78 -7.97 17.40
CA ALA A 56 -6.68 -9.06 17.75
C ALA A 56 -6.70 -9.29 19.27
N LEU A 57 -5.52 -9.33 19.90
CA LEU A 57 -5.39 -9.48 21.36
C LEU A 57 -6.02 -8.33 22.15
N ASN A 58 -6.06 -7.13 21.57
CA ASN A 58 -6.68 -5.95 22.19
C ASN A 58 -8.19 -5.85 21.90
N GLY A 59 -8.79 -6.81 21.19
CA GLY A 59 -10.22 -6.80 20.86
C GLY A 59 -10.65 -5.65 19.94
N LYS A 60 -9.71 -5.02 19.21
CA LYS A 60 -9.97 -3.85 18.36
C LYS A 60 -10.23 -4.21 16.89
N ILE A 61 -10.37 -5.49 16.58
CA ILE A 61 -10.63 -5.98 15.22
C ILE A 61 -12.11 -6.35 15.10
N ASP A 62 -12.82 -5.61 14.26
CA ASP A 62 -14.07 -6.08 13.70
C ASP A 62 -13.76 -7.06 12.57
N TRP A 63 -13.97 -8.35 12.83
CA TRP A 63 -13.63 -9.42 11.90
C TRP A 63 -14.48 -9.39 10.62
N GLN A 64 -15.70 -8.87 10.68
CA GLN A 64 -16.56 -8.75 9.49
C GLN A 64 -16.01 -7.67 8.56
N VAL A 65 -15.74 -6.49 9.12
CA VAL A 65 -15.14 -5.38 8.36
C VAL A 65 -13.76 -5.75 7.84
N ALA A 66 -12.93 -6.40 8.67
CA ALA A 66 -11.59 -6.84 8.29
C ALA A 66 -11.61 -7.81 7.11
N ALA A 67 -12.54 -8.78 7.09
CA ALA A 67 -12.66 -9.74 5.99
C ALA A 67 -13.08 -9.06 4.68
N VAL A 68 -14.08 -8.16 4.73
CA VAL A 68 -14.53 -7.41 3.55
C VAL A 68 -13.40 -6.55 2.99
N VAL A 69 -12.69 -5.83 3.86
CA VAL A 69 -11.56 -4.98 3.45
C VAL A 69 -10.43 -5.83 2.87
N ALA A 70 -10.09 -6.97 3.48
CA ALA A 70 -9.04 -7.86 2.97
C ALA A 70 -9.36 -8.38 1.57
N VAL A 71 -10.60 -8.84 1.33
CA VAL A 71 -11.04 -9.32 0.01
C VAL A 71 -11.07 -8.18 -1.01
N ALA A 72 -11.63 -7.04 -0.65
CA ALA A 72 -11.71 -5.88 -1.55
C ALA A 72 -10.33 -5.35 -1.94
N GLN A 73 -9.41 -5.22 -0.97
CA GLN A 73 -8.03 -4.79 -1.20
C GLN A 73 -7.26 -5.82 -2.05
N GLY A 74 -7.40 -7.12 -1.75
CA GLY A 74 -6.76 -8.18 -2.51
C GLY A 74 -7.25 -8.25 -3.97
N ALA A 75 -8.56 -8.21 -4.17
CA ALA A 75 -9.17 -8.22 -5.50
C ALA A 75 -8.80 -6.96 -6.30
N GLY A 76 -8.91 -5.78 -5.69
CA GLY A 76 -8.55 -4.51 -6.31
C GLY A 76 -7.07 -4.44 -6.67
N GLY A 77 -6.19 -4.95 -5.80
CA GLY A 77 -4.76 -5.06 -6.07
C GLY A 77 -4.45 -5.97 -7.25
N TYR A 78 -5.03 -7.17 -7.28
CA TYR A 78 -4.82 -8.12 -8.38
C TYR A 78 -5.33 -7.60 -9.71
N VAL A 79 -6.60 -7.17 -9.77
CA VAL A 79 -7.23 -6.65 -10.98
C VAL A 79 -6.55 -5.37 -11.45
N GLY A 80 -6.24 -4.45 -10.54
CA GLY A 80 -5.55 -3.20 -10.86
C GLY A 80 -4.15 -3.43 -11.43
N THR A 81 -3.38 -4.38 -10.88
CA THR A 81 -2.05 -4.72 -11.39
C THR A 81 -2.14 -5.35 -12.79
N HIS A 82 -3.10 -6.26 -13.01
CA HIS A 82 -3.30 -6.90 -14.30
C HIS A 82 -3.71 -5.90 -15.40
N ILE A 83 -4.62 -4.98 -15.06
CA ILE A 83 -5.05 -3.90 -15.96
C ILE A 83 -3.89 -2.94 -16.25
N ALA A 84 -3.09 -2.59 -15.24
CA ALA A 84 -1.92 -1.72 -15.41
C ALA A 84 -0.88 -2.34 -16.37
N ILE A 85 -0.60 -3.64 -16.22
CA ILE A 85 0.36 -4.35 -17.09
C ILE A 85 -0.20 -4.46 -18.53
N LYS A 86 -1.48 -4.80 -18.71
CA LYS A 86 -2.09 -4.98 -20.04
C LYS A 86 -2.41 -3.68 -20.78
N GLY A 87 -2.86 -2.65 -20.06
CA GLY A 87 -3.35 -1.40 -20.63
C GLY A 87 -2.26 -0.41 -21.04
N GLY A 88 -1.02 -0.65 -20.61
CA GLY A 88 0.13 0.22 -20.85
C GLY A 88 -0.01 1.60 -20.18
N GLU A 89 0.98 2.46 -20.44
CA GLU A 89 1.11 3.77 -19.77
C GLU A 89 -0.09 4.70 -20.02
N LYS A 90 -0.68 4.67 -21.23
CA LYS A 90 -1.81 5.53 -21.59
C LYS A 90 -3.06 5.25 -20.75
N LEU A 91 -3.36 3.99 -20.48
CA LEU A 91 -4.53 3.62 -19.67
C LEU A 91 -4.32 4.05 -18.21
N ILE A 92 -3.13 3.81 -17.67
CA ILE A 92 -2.77 4.20 -16.31
C ILE A 92 -2.90 5.71 -16.13
N LYS A 93 -2.37 6.51 -17.05
CA LYS A 93 -2.47 7.98 -16.99
C LYS A 93 -3.92 8.46 -16.98
N LYS A 94 -4.79 7.87 -17.83
CA LYS A 94 -6.22 8.21 -17.85
C LYS A 94 -6.92 7.88 -16.53
N LEU A 95 -6.61 6.70 -15.95
CA LEU A 95 -7.18 6.28 -14.67
C LEU A 95 -6.75 7.19 -13.52
N ILE A 96 -5.46 7.53 -13.45
CA ILE A 96 -4.94 8.46 -12.45
C ILE A 96 -5.60 9.83 -12.61
N PHE A 97 -5.69 10.35 -13.83
CA PHE A 97 -6.34 11.64 -14.09
C PHE A 97 -7.82 11.63 -13.67
N ALA A 98 -8.56 10.59 -14.04
CA ALA A 98 -9.96 10.43 -13.63
C ALA A 98 -10.12 10.36 -12.11
N ALA A 99 -9.24 9.62 -11.42
CA ALA A 99 -9.25 9.52 -9.97
C ALA A 99 -8.95 10.88 -9.30
N LEU A 100 -8.00 11.67 -9.82
CA LEU A 100 -7.69 13.01 -9.32
C LEU A 100 -8.87 13.97 -9.50
N VAL A 101 -9.53 13.95 -10.66
CA VAL A 101 -10.72 14.78 -10.92
C VAL A 101 -11.86 14.40 -9.99
N LEU A 102 -12.10 13.10 -9.78
CA LEU A 102 -13.10 12.61 -8.83
C LEU A 102 -12.79 13.05 -7.39
N MET A 103 -11.55 12.89 -6.94
CA MET A 103 -11.14 13.35 -5.61
C MET A 103 -11.31 14.85 -5.44
N ALA A 104 -10.93 15.64 -6.43
CA ALA A 104 -11.13 17.09 -6.41
C ALA A 104 -12.62 17.43 -6.32
N ALA A 105 -13.47 16.83 -7.16
CA ALA A 105 -14.91 17.08 -7.14
C ALA A 105 -15.54 16.73 -5.78
N VAL A 106 -15.19 15.57 -5.21
CA VAL A 106 -15.68 15.15 -3.88
C VAL A 106 -15.23 16.12 -2.80
N LEU A 107 -14.00 16.63 -2.87
CA LEU A 107 -13.48 17.60 -1.91
C LEU A 107 -14.20 18.95 -2.00
N PHE A 108 -14.57 19.41 -3.20
CA PHE A 108 -15.31 20.67 -3.38
C PHE A 108 -16.80 20.57 -3.03
N LEU A 109 -17.39 19.36 -3.08
CA LEU A 109 -18.79 19.12 -2.74
C LEU A 109 -19.03 18.90 -1.23
N LYS A 110 -17.95 18.76 -0.44
CA LYS A 110 -18.00 18.52 1.00
C LYS A 110 -17.55 19.76 1.76
#